data_AF-A0A139N1D1-F1
#
_entry.id   AF-A0A139N1D1-F1
#
_cell.length_a   1.000
_cell.length_b   1.000
_cell.length_c   1.000
_cell.angle_alpha   90.00
_cell.angle_beta   90.00
_cell.angle_gamma   90.00
#
_symmetry.space_group_name_H-M   'P 1'
#
loop_
_entity.id
_entity.type
_entity.pdbx_description
1 polymer ?
#
loop_
_entity_poly.entity_id
_entity_poly.type
_entity_poly.pdbx_seq_one_letter_code
_entity_poly.pdbx_strand_id
1 'polypeptide(L)' 'MGAGAMIGILERLIMGLSLIFGQFTAIGLVFTAKSIARYNKISESQSFAEYYLIGSLFSMISVLLTYGLLYW' A
#
# COMPACT_ATOMS: atom_id res chain seq x y z
N MET A 1 -16.80 0.63 15.32
CA MET A 1 -15.71 0.25 14.39
C MET A 1 -15.25 1.52 13.68
N GLY A 2 -14.01 1.97 13.91
CA GLY A 2 -13.53 3.25 13.39
C GLY A 2 -13.39 3.25 11.87
N ALA A 3 -13.59 4.41 11.23
CA ALA A 3 -13.51 4.58 9.77
C ALA A 3 -12.21 4.04 9.15
N GLY A 4 -11.10 4.05 9.90
CA GLY A 4 -9.82 3.48 9.46
C GLY A 4 -9.81 1.97 9.21
N ALA A 5 -10.65 1.19 9.91
CA ALA A 5 -10.74 -0.26 9.71
C ALA A 5 -11.49 -0.62 8.42
N MET A 6 -12.52 0.17 8.07
CA MET A 6 -13.31 0.00 6.85
C MET A 6 -12.50 0.37 5.61
N ILE A 7 -11.66 1.41 5.70
CA ILE A 7 -10.70 1.78 4.63
C ILE A 7 -9.71 0.65 4.39
N GLY A 8 -9.17 0.03 5.45
CA GLY A 8 -8.22 -1.08 5.32
C GLY A 8 -8.81 -2.34 4.66
N ILE A 9 -10.09 -2.63 4.88
CA ILE A 9 -10.80 -3.74 4.20
C ILE A 9 -10.97 -3.45 2.70
N LEU A 10 -11.36 -2.23 2.36
CA LEU A 10 -11.54 -1.82 0.97
C LEU A 10 -10.22 -1.88 0.19
N GLU A 11 -9.13 -1.46 0.82
CA GLU A 11 -7.78 -1.52 0.24
C GLU A 11 -7.34 -2.95 -0.10
N ARG A 12 -7.64 -3.90 0.80
CA ARG A 12 -7.35 -5.33 0.58
C ARG A 12 -8.19 -5.93 -0.54
N LEU A 13 -9.45 -5.53 -0.67
CA LEU A 13 -10.31 -5.95 -1.79
C LEU A 13 -9.76 -5.45 -3.13
N ILE A 14 -9.35 -4.18 -3.21
CA ILE A 14 -8.84 -3.60 -4.46
C ILE A 14 -7.46 -4.18 -4.81
N MET A 15 -6.59 -4.40 -3.83
CA MET A 15 -5.32 -5.10 -4.06
C MET A 15 -5.54 -6.54 -4.51
N GLY A 16 -6.45 -7.28 -3.86
CA GLY A 16 -6.77 -8.67 -4.24
C GLY A 16 -7.31 -8.79 -5.67
N LEU A 17 -8.23 -7.90 -6.05
CA LEU A 17 -8.73 -7.82 -7.42
C LEU A 17 -7.60 -7.48 -8.41
N SER A 18 -6.80 -6.46 -8.12
CA SER A 18 -5.69 -6.05 -9.01
C SER A 18 -4.66 -7.15 -9.22
N LEU A 19 -4.39 -7.96 -8.19
CA LEU A 19 -3.44 -9.07 -8.25
C LEU A 19 -3.98 -10.22 -9.13
N ILE A 20 -5.29 -10.50 -9.07
CA ILE A 20 -5.95 -11.49 -9.95
C ILE A 20 -5.84 -11.08 -11.42
N PHE A 21 -5.91 -9.77 -11.71
CA PHE A 21 -5.77 -9.24 -13.07
C PHE A 21 -4.31 -8.98 -13.50
N GLY A 22 -3.32 -9.29 -12.65
CA GLY A 22 -1.90 -9.02 -12.93
C GLY A 22 -1.57 -7.52 -13.05
N GLN A 23 -2.42 -6.64 -12.52
CA GLN A 23 -2.31 -5.19 -12.61
C GLN A 23 -1.56 -4.61 -11.41
N PHE A 24 -0.24 -4.72 -11.42
CA PHE A 24 0.64 -4.17 -10.38
C PHE A 24 0.53 -2.64 -10.25
N THR A 25 0.22 -1.96 -11.35
CA THR A 25 0.01 -0.50 -11.38
C THR A 25 -1.17 -0.07 -10.50
N ALA A 26 -2.25 -0.85 -10.46
CA ALA A 26 -3.43 -0.54 -9.65
C ALA A 26 -3.14 -0.67 -8.14
N ILE A 27 -2.28 -1.62 -7.74
CA ILE A 27 -1.78 -1.75 -6.37
C ILE A 27 -1.00 -0.50 -5.96
N GLY A 28 -0.12 0.00 -6.84
CA GLY A 28 0.60 1.25 -6.62
C GLY A 28 -0.30 2.47 -6.48
N LEU A 29 -1.35 2.56 -7.28
CA LEU A 29 -2.29 3.67 -7.27
C LEU A 29 -3.13 3.72 -5.98
N VAL A 30 -3.55 2.56 -5.47
CA VAL A 30 -4.21 2.42 -4.17
C VAL A 30 -3.26 2.80 -3.02
N PHE A 31 -2.00 2.39 -3.11
CA PHE A 31 -0.98 2.74 -2.13
C PHE A 31 -0.71 4.25 -2.08
N THR A 32 -0.62 4.90 -3.24
CA THR A 32 -0.50 6.36 -3.34
C THR A 32 -1.73 7.05 -2.76
N ALA A 33 -2.94 6.59 -3.09
CA ALA A 33 -4.18 7.16 -2.57
C ALA A 33 -4.26 7.07 -1.02
N LYS A 34 -3.82 5.95 -0.43
CA LYS A 34 -3.72 5.77 1.02
C LYS A 34 -2.74 6.75 1.65
N SER A 35 -1.56 6.91 1.05
CA SER A 35 -0.53 7.84 1.53
C SER A 35 -1.02 9.30 1.48
N ILE A 36 -1.76 9.68 0.44
CA ILE A 36 -2.36 11.03 0.32
C ILE A 36 -3.45 11.22 1.39
N ALA A 37 -4.33 10.24 1.57
CA ALA A 37 -5.41 10.32 2.57
C ALA A 37 -4.89 10.42 4.02
N ARG A 38 -3.71 9.85 4.30
CA ARG A 38 -3.05 9.93 5.62
C ARG A 38 -1.93 10.97 5.68
N TYR A 39 -1.71 11.72 4.61
CA TYR A 39 -0.63 12.71 4.48
C TYR A 39 -0.65 13.72 5.62
N ASN A 40 -1.83 14.20 6.02
CA ASN A 40 -1.96 15.16 7.12
C ASN A 40 -1.36 14.63 8.45
N LYS A 41 -1.57 13.34 8.76
CA LYS A 41 -0.98 12.68 9.94
C LYS A 41 0.51 12.32 9.78
N ILE A 42 0.94 12.09 8.54
CA ILE A 42 2.34 11.84 8.18
C ILE A 42 3.12 13.17 8.35
N SER A 43 2.57 14.29 7.90
CA SER A 43 3.16 15.62 8.03
C SER A 43 3.23 16.13 9.48
N GLU A 44 2.32 15.70 10.35
CA GLU A 44 2.30 16.11 11.77
C GLU A 44 3.43 15.47 12.61
N SER A 45 3.97 14.33 12.19
CA SER A 45 5.04 13.64 12.91
C SER A 45 6.00 12.94 11.95
N GLN A 46 7.18 13.54 11.79
CA GLN A 46 8.24 13.05 10.90
C GLN A 46 8.65 11.60 11.19
N SER A 47 8.71 11.21 12.47
CA SER A 47 8.98 9.83 12.88
C SER A 47 7.91 8.83 12.41
N PHE A 48 6.63 9.23 12.40
CA PHE A 48 5.54 8.40 11.90
C PHE A 48 5.57 8.31 10.38
N ALA A 49 5.94 9.40 9.70
CA ALA A 49 6.13 9.43 8.26
C ALA A 49 7.21 8.45 7.80
N GLU A 50 8.39 8.51 8.42
CA GLU A 50 9.52 7.65 8.09
C GLU A 50 9.18 6.18 8.31
N TYR A 51 8.58 5.84 9.47
CA TYR A 51 8.20 4.46 9.76
C TYR A 51 7.17 3.92 8.76
N TYR A 52 6.17 4.73 8.40
CA TYR A 52 5.13 4.35 7.44
C TYR A 52 5.67 4.22 6.01
N LEU A 53 6.52 5.16 5.57
CA LEU A 53 7.16 5.13 4.24
C LEU A 53 8.10 3.95 4.10
N ILE A 54 9.02 3.76 5.05
CA ILE A 54 10.00 2.67 5.03
C ILE A 54 9.27 1.32 5.04
N GLY A 55 8.29 1.14 5.92
CA GLY A 55 7.53 -0.11 6.01
C GLY A 55 6.75 -0.42 4.73
N SER A 56 6.16 0.60 4.10
CA SER A 56 5.36 0.40 2.90
C SER A 56 6.20 0.17 1.64
N LEU A 57 7.29 0.93 1.48
CA LEU A 57 8.23 0.74 0.36
C LEU A 57 8.91 -0.63 0.44
N PHE A 58 9.32 -1.06 1.64
CA PHE A 58 9.89 -2.38 1.85
C PHE A 58 8.89 -3.49 1.46
N SER A 59 7.61 -3.35 1.84
CA SER A 59 6.57 -4.31 1.47
C SER A 59 6.34 -4.35 -0.05
N MET A 60 6.38 -3.21 -0.72
CA MET A 60 6.21 -3.11 -2.17
C MET A 60 7.40 -3.74 -2.93
N ILE A 61 8.63 -3.48 -2.49
CA ILE A 61 9.84 -4.08 -3.05
C ILE A 61 9.81 -5.60 -2.86
N SER A 62 9.43 -6.08 -1.67
CA SER A 62 9.34 -7.51 -1.40
C SER A 62 8.33 -8.21 -2.33
N VAL A 63 7.16 -7.62 -2.55
CA VAL A 63 6.14 -8.16 -3.48
C VAL A 63 6.65 -8.19 -4.92
N LEU A 64 7.31 -7.11 -5.38
CA LEU A 64 7.90 -7.06 -6.72
C LEU A 64 9.01 -8.10 -6.89
N LEU A 65 9.86 -8.29 -5.89
CA LEU A 65 10.91 -9.32 -5.90
C LEU A 65 10.31 -10.72 -5.98
N THR A 66 9.30 -11.01 -5.16
CA THR A 66 8.64 -12.32 -5.16
C THR A 66 7.94 -12.58 -6.49
N TYR A 67 7.25 -11.60 -7.06
CA TYR A 67 6.62 -11.75 -8.37
C TYR A 67 7.66 -11.99 -9.47
N GLY A 68 8.74 -11.20 -9.49
CA GLY A 68 9.84 -11.39 -10.43
C GLY A 68 10.48 -12.76 -10.32
N LEU A 69 10.66 -13.30 -9.11
CA LEU A 69 11.25 -14.63 -8.89
C LEU A 69 10.33 -15.80 -9.26
N LEU A 70 9.01 -15.58 -9.28
CA LEU A 70 8.01 -16.63 -9.53
C LEU A 70 7.61 -16.69 -11.02
N TYR A 71 7.81 -15.59 -11.75
CA TYR A 71 7.52 -15.46 -13.18
C TYR A 71 8.78 -15.40 -14.08
N TRP A 72 9.98 -15.48 -13.49
CA TRP A 72 11.28 -15.62 -14.19
C TRP A 72 11.86 -17.00 -13.91
#